data_AF-A0A485AF83-F1
#
_entry.id   AF-A0A485AF83-F1
#
_cell.length_a   1.000
_cell.length_b   1.000
_cell.length_c   1.000
_cell.angle_alpha   90.00
_cell.angle_beta   90.00
_cell.angle_gamma   90.00
#
_symmetry.space_group_name_H-M   'P 1'
#
loop_
_entity.id
_entity.type
_entity.pdbx_description
1 polymer ?
#
loop_
_entity_poly.entity_id
_entity_poly.type
_entity_poly.pdbx_seq_one_letter_code
_entity_poly.pdbx_strand_id
1 'polypeptide(L)'
;MFIIPQFVLMRELGLINGYSAMILPYAMSAWGIFMVSQSFKGTPNDYLYAARLDHATLWGILRHVMMPLNKSILAIVALFTFSSSWDNFLWPLIVMRDVDKMPFSVLLATFSKSYGVYLGPVMAGAVVQMLPVVVLFILFRKYFLQGMSLSLK
;
A
#
# COMPACT_ATOMS: atom_id res chain seq x y z
N MET A 1 -3.94 -17.12 -4.52
CA MET A 1 -4.92 -18.22 -4.63
C MET A 1 -6.38 -17.75 -4.84
N PHE A 2 -6.67 -16.44 -4.94
CA PHE A 2 -8.02 -15.91 -5.27
C PHE A 2 -8.09 -15.15 -6.60
N ILE A 3 -7.11 -15.33 -7.49
CA ILE A 3 -7.00 -14.55 -8.73
C ILE A 3 -8.20 -14.79 -9.67
N ILE A 4 -8.62 -16.05 -9.84
CA ILE A 4 -9.72 -16.39 -10.76
C ILE A 4 -11.05 -15.79 -10.26
N PRO A 5 -11.51 -16.03 -9.02
CA PRO A 5 -12.75 -15.40 -8.54
C PRO A 5 -12.70 -13.87 -8.57
N GLN A 6 -11.56 -13.28 -8.19
CA GLN A 6 -11.39 -11.82 -8.22
C GLN A 6 -11.46 -11.26 -9.64
N PHE A 7 -10.88 -11.95 -10.62
CA PHE A 7 -10.97 -11.57 -12.03
C PHE A 7 -12.41 -11.65 -12.54
N VAL A 8 -13.12 -12.75 -12.23
CA VAL A 8 -14.52 -12.93 -12.61
C VAL A 8 -15.39 -11.81 -12.01
N LEU A 9 -15.20 -11.49 -10.73
CA LEU A 9 -15.90 -10.38 -10.07
C LEU A 9 -15.68 -9.04 -10.80
N MET A 10 -14.42 -8.68 -11.08
CA MET A 10 -14.10 -7.42 -11.76
C MET A 10 -14.63 -7.39 -13.19
N ARG A 11 -14.71 -8.55 -13.85
CA ARG A 11 -15.32 -8.71 -15.18
C ARG A 11 -16.83 -8.48 -15.13
N GLU A 12 -17.52 -9.09 -14.18
CA GLU A 12 -18.97 -8.95 -14.01
C GLU A 12 -19.37 -7.52 -13.66
N LEU A 13 -18.54 -6.83 -12.88
CA LEU A 13 -18.72 -5.41 -12.57
C LEU A 13 -18.35 -4.48 -13.75
N GLY A 14 -17.81 -5.00 -14.86
CA GLY A 14 -17.42 -4.20 -16.02
C GLY A 14 -16.23 -3.27 -15.77
N LEU A 15 -15.41 -3.55 -14.75
CA LEU A 15 -14.32 -2.66 -14.32
C LEU A 15 -12.96 -2.99 -14.95
N ILE A 16 -12.86 -4.11 -15.68
CA ILE A 16 -11.64 -4.53 -16.38
C ILE A 16 -11.17 -3.44 -17.35
N ASN A 17 -9.84 -3.34 -17.54
CA ASN A 17 -9.20 -2.34 -18.39
C ASN A 17 -9.36 -0.88 -17.91
N GLY A 18 -9.62 -0.69 -16.61
CA GLY A 18 -9.67 0.62 -15.93
C GLY A 18 -8.96 0.60 -14.57
N TYR A 19 -8.50 1.77 -14.11
CA TYR A 19 -7.76 1.90 -12.84
C TYR A 19 -8.52 1.36 -11.63
N SER A 20 -9.86 1.36 -11.66
CA SER A 20 -10.72 0.77 -10.64
C SER A 20 -10.44 -0.73 -10.42
N ALA A 21 -10.20 -1.51 -11.48
CA ALA A 21 -9.84 -2.92 -11.37
C ALA A 21 -8.47 -3.15 -10.71
N MET A 22 -7.59 -2.15 -10.70
CA MET A 22 -6.32 -2.22 -9.97
C MET A 22 -6.47 -1.78 -8.51
N ILE A 23 -7.29 -0.76 -8.25
CA ILE A 23 -7.40 -0.15 -6.92
C ILE A 23 -8.32 -0.95 -6.01
N LEU A 24 -9.54 -1.25 -6.45
CA LEU A 24 -10.60 -1.80 -5.58
C LEU A 24 -10.23 -3.12 -4.90
N PRO A 25 -9.62 -4.12 -5.58
CA PRO A 25 -9.30 -5.37 -4.92
C PRO A 25 -8.26 -5.23 -3.80
N TYR A 26 -7.42 -4.19 -3.86
CA TYR A 26 -6.36 -3.92 -2.89
C TYR A 26 -6.66 -2.71 -1.99
N ALA A 27 -7.85 -2.11 -2.11
CA ALA A 27 -8.26 -0.96 -1.31
C ALA A 27 -8.36 -1.30 0.19
N MET A 28 -8.59 -2.58 0.51
CA MET A 28 -8.61 -3.09 1.87
C MET A 28 -7.52 -4.15 2.04
N SER A 29 -6.78 -4.03 3.13
CA SER A 29 -5.76 -5.00 3.52
C SER A 29 -6.08 -5.56 4.89
N ALA A 30 -6.35 -6.86 4.97
CA ALA A 30 -6.59 -7.54 6.25
C ALA A 30 -5.39 -7.39 7.20
N TRP A 31 -4.17 -7.46 6.67
CA TRP A 31 -2.94 -7.22 7.43
C TRP A 31 -2.86 -5.78 7.94
N GLY A 32 -3.15 -4.79 7.09
CA GLY A 32 -3.12 -3.38 7.50
C GLY A 32 -4.15 -3.07 8.58
N ILE A 33 -5.38 -3.57 8.43
CA ILE A 33 -6.44 -3.46 9.43
C ILE A 33 -6.01 -4.10 10.74
N PHE A 34 -5.44 -5.31 10.69
CA PHE A 34 -4.97 -6.01 11.88
C PHE A 34 -3.87 -5.23 12.60
N MET A 35 -2.84 -4.77 11.89
CA MET A 35 -1.74 -4.00 12.45
C MET A 35 -2.21 -2.70 13.14
N VAL A 36 -3.06 -1.91 12.46
CA VAL A 36 -3.62 -0.68 13.06
C VAL A 36 -4.49 -1.01 14.26
N SER A 37 -5.33 -2.04 14.17
CA SER A 37 -6.18 -2.47 15.28
C SER A 37 -5.38 -2.90 16.51
N GLN A 38 -4.29 -3.65 16.33
CA GLN A 38 -3.42 -4.05 17.43
C GLN A 38 -2.74 -2.85 18.10
N SER A 39 -2.25 -1.90 17.30
CA SER A 39 -1.63 -0.69 17.84
C SER A 39 -2.62 0.19 18.61
N PHE A 40 -3.85 0.31 18.10
CA PHE A 40 -4.91 1.06 18.78
C PHE A 40 -5.29 0.40 20.11
N LYS A 41 -5.35 -0.92 20.18
CA LYS A 41 -5.58 -1.66 21.43
C LYS A 41 -4.44 -1.54 22.42
N GLY A 42 -3.20 -1.38 21.94
CA GLY A 42 -2.03 -1.13 22.79
C GLY A 42 -1.93 0.28 23.35
N THR A 43 -2.76 1.23 22.88
CA THR A 43 -2.76 2.61 23.40
C THR A 43 -3.43 2.65 24.78
N PRO A 44 -2.81 3.23 25.82
CA PRO A 44 -3.41 3.32 27.16
C PRO A 44 -4.76 4.03 27.14
N ASN A 45 -5.73 3.50 27.89
CA ASN A 45 -7.10 4.02 27.92
C ASN A 45 -7.19 5.44 28.52
N ASP A 46 -6.18 5.91 29.25
CA ASP A 46 -6.16 7.25 29.85
C ASP A 46 -6.35 8.36 28.81
N TYR A 47 -5.77 8.21 27.62
CA TYR A 47 -5.96 9.15 26.51
C TYR A 47 -7.42 9.19 26.02
N LEU A 48 -8.09 8.04 26.02
CA LEU A 48 -9.50 7.94 25.64
C LEU A 48 -10.42 8.53 26.72
N TYR A 49 -10.11 8.31 28.00
CA TYR A 49 -10.86 8.90 29.11
C TYR A 49 -10.71 10.41 29.14
N ALA A 50 -9.50 10.94 28.98
CA ALA A 50 -9.24 12.37 28.89
C ALA A 50 -10.03 13.02 27.74
N ALA A 51 -9.96 12.43 26.54
CA ALA A 51 -10.69 12.98 25.39
C ALA A 51 -12.22 12.93 25.57
N ARG A 52 -12.75 11.96 26.33
CA ARG A 52 -14.18 11.90 26.68
C ARG A 52 -14.57 12.97 27.71
N LEU A 53 -13.69 13.27 28.66
CA LEU A 53 -13.88 14.39 29.60
C LEU A 53 -13.90 15.73 28.86
N ASP A 54 -13.08 15.86 27.80
CA ASP A 54 -13.07 17.02 26.90
C ASP A 54 -14.24 17.04 25.89
N HIS A 55 -15.22 16.15 26.05
CA HIS A 55 -16.38 16.01 25.15
C HIS A 55 -16.02 15.82 23.67
N ALA A 56 -14.85 15.23 23.37
CA ALA A 56 -14.44 14.98 21.99
C ALA A 56 -15.34 13.94 21.33
N THR A 57 -15.77 14.21 20.10
CA THR A 57 -16.51 13.24 19.27
C THR A 57 -15.60 12.08 18.87
N LEU A 58 -16.18 10.93 18.47
CA LEU A 58 -15.41 9.76 18.02
C LEU A 58 -14.44 10.12 16.87
N TRP A 59 -14.90 10.93 15.92
CA TRP A 59 -14.05 11.44 14.83
C TRP A 59 -12.93 12.34 15.35
N GLY A 60 -13.21 13.18 16.36
CA GLY A 60 -12.23 14.00 17.05
C GLY A 60 -11.15 13.15 17.72
N ILE A 61 -11.55 12.14 18.49
CA ILE A 61 -10.65 11.18 19.16
C ILE A 61 -9.78 10.46 18.13
N LEU A 62 -10.39 9.95 17.04
CA LEU A 62 -9.66 9.22 16.01
C LEU A 62 -8.57 10.10 15.37
N ARG A 63 -8.93 11.29 14.92
CA ARG A 63 -8.02 12.18 14.16
C ARG A 63 -6.97 12.87 15.03
N HIS A 64 -7.35 13.33 16.22
CA HIS A 64 -6.48 14.18 17.05
C HIS A 64 -5.75 13.41 18.16
N VAL A 65 -6.20 12.21 18.52
CA VAL A 65 -5.58 11.40 19.59
C VAL A 65 -5.00 10.12 19.00
N MET A 66 -5.84 9.25 18.42
CA MET A 66 -5.41 7.91 18.02
C MET A 66 -4.42 7.95 16.84
N MET A 67 -4.69 8.72 15.79
CA MET A 67 -3.80 8.83 14.61
C MET A 67 -2.38 9.34 14.97
N PRO A 68 -2.19 10.47 15.66
CA PRO A 68 -0.85 10.98 15.94
C PRO A 68 -0.06 10.11 16.92
N LEU A 69 -0.71 9.48 17.91
CA LEU A 69 -0.07 8.53 18.82
C LEU A 69 0.44 7.29 18.08
N ASN A 70 -0.34 6.83 17.09
CA ASN A 70 -0.05 5.64 16.31
C ASN A 70 0.60 5.97 14.95
N LYS A 71 1.20 7.16 14.79
CA LYS A 71 1.79 7.61 13.52
C LYS A 71 2.86 6.64 12.97
N SER A 72 3.61 5.99 13.85
CA SER A 72 4.68 5.07 13.46
C SER A 72 4.11 3.79 12.82
N ILE A 73 3.06 3.20 13.40
CA ILE A 73 2.43 2.02 12.79
C ILE A 73 1.70 2.38 11.50
N LEU A 74 1.08 3.57 11.42
CA LEU A 74 0.40 4.04 10.22
C LEU A 74 1.40 4.24 9.07
N ALA A 75 2.58 4.79 9.38
CA ALA A 75 3.70 4.90 8.44
C ALA A 75 4.18 3.54 7.94
N ILE A 76 4.33 2.56 8.83
CA ILE A 76 4.73 1.19 8.45
C ILE A 76 3.68 0.57 7.53
N VAL A 77 2.39 0.60 7.92
CA VAL A 77 1.31 0.04 7.11
C VAL A 77 1.25 0.72 5.75
N ALA A 78 1.33 2.05 5.69
CA ALA A 78 1.33 2.80 4.43
C ALA A 78 2.50 2.40 3.51
N LEU A 79 3.72 2.26 4.06
CA LEU A 79 4.89 1.86 3.28
C LEU A 79 4.73 0.45 2.71
N PHE A 80 4.33 -0.51 3.54
CA PHE A 80 4.15 -1.90 3.11
C PHE A 80 3.01 -2.05 2.09
N THR A 81 1.90 -1.34 2.30
CA THR A 81 0.80 -1.30 1.31
C THR A 81 1.26 -0.70 -0.01
N PHE A 82 1.99 0.43 0.02
CA PHE A 82 2.53 1.03 -1.20
C PHE A 82 3.48 0.06 -1.92
N SER A 83 4.47 -0.50 -1.22
CA SER A 83 5.46 -1.40 -1.82
C SER A 83 4.78 -2.60 -2.44
N SER A 84 3.84 -3.21 -1.73
CA SER A 84 3.05 -4.34 -2.23
C SER A 84 2.29 -4.00 -3.52
N SER A 85 1.63 -2.83 -3.57
CA SER A 85 0.93 -2.39 -4.77
C SER A 85 1.87 -2.03 -5.93
N TRP A 86 3.03 -1.45 -5.63
CA TRP A 86 4.04 -1.04 -6.62
C TRP A 86 4.74 -2.25 -7.26
N ASP A 87 5.07 -3.25 -6.45
CA ASP A 87 5.73 -4.48 -6.88
C ASP A 87 4.76 -5.48 -7.52
N ASN A 88 3.44 -5.25 -7.42
CA ASN A 88 2.43 -6.15 -7.94
C ASN A 88 2.41 -6.15 -9.48
N PHE A 89 3.07 -7.15 -10.04
CA PHE A 89 3.15 -7.37 -11.49
C PHE A 89 1.99 -8.20 -12.04
N LEU A 90 1.63 -9.28 -11.33
CA LEU A 90 0.76 -10.32 -11.87
C LEU A 90 -0.67 -9.84 -12.10
N TRP A 91 -1.21 -9.06 -11.16
CA TRP A 91 -2.61 -8.63 -11.25
C TRP A 91 -2.84 -7.64 -12.41
N PRO A 92 -2.07 -6.55 -12.55
CA PRO A 92 -2.25 -5.63 -13.67
C PRO A 92 -2.07 -6.30 -15.04
N LEU A 93 -1.15 -7.27 -15.15
CA LEU A 93 -0.96 -8.06 -16.38
C LEU A 93 -2.24 -8.81 -16.82
N ILE A 94 -3.09 -9.22 -15.87
CA ILE A 94 -4.31 -9.99 -16.17
C ILE A 94 -5.50 -9.08 -16.45
N VAL A 95 -5.60 -7.93 -15.76
CA VAL A 95 -6.79 -7.06 -15.83
C VAL A 95 -6.66 -5.87 -16.77
N MET A 96 -5.45 -5.52 -17.21
CA MET A 96 -5.22 -4.46 -18.20
C MET A 96 -4.99 -5.04 -19.59
N ARG A 97 -5.57 -4.38 -20.59
CA ARG A 97 -5.37 -4.70 -22.00
C ARG A 97 -4.69 -3.56 -22.74
N ASP A 98 -5.04 -2.32 -22.40
CA ASP A 98 -4.46 -1.14 -23.03
C ASP A 98 -3.04 -0.91 -22.50
N VAL A 99 -2.06 -0.90 -23.40
CA VAL A 99 -0.63 -0.72 -23.09
C VAL A 99 -0.39 0.61 -22.36
N ASP A 100 -1.11 1.67 -22.74
CA ASP A 100 -0.97 3.01 -22.16
C ASP A 100 -1.46 3.09 -20.70
N LYS A 101 -2.22 2.10 -20.24
CA LYS A 101 -2.71 2.02 -18.85
C LYS A 101 -1.91 1.05 -17.99
N MET A 102 -0.95 0.34 -18.57
CA MET A 102 -0.16 -0.65 -17.84
C MET A 102 0.82 0.03 -16.89
N PRO A 103 1.00 -0.49 -15.67
CA PRO A 103 2.10 -0.09 -14.82
C PRO A 103 3.43 -0.30 -15.52
N PHE A 104 4.41 0.53 -15.19
CA PHE A 104 5.74 0.51 -15.78
C PHE A 104 6.41 -0.88 -15.70
N SER A 105 6.22 -1.58 -14.58
CA SER A 105 6.70 -2.96 -14.36
C SER A 105 6.17 -3.96 -15.39
N VAL A 106 4.90 -3.83 -15.77
CA VAL A 106 4.25 -4.68 -16.77
C VAL A 106 4.71 -4.32 -18.18
N LEU A 107 4.80 -3.02 -18.47
CA LEU A 107 5.27 -2.51 -19.76
C LEU A 107 6.71 -2.94 -20.07
N LEU A 108 7.61 -2.91 -19.09
CA LEU A 108 9.00 -3.38 -19.27
C LEU A 108 9.07 -4.87 -19.62
N ALA A 109 8.20 -5.69 -19.02
CA ALA A 109 8.17 -7.12 -19.30
C ALA A 109 7.62 -7.44 -20.69
N THR A 110 6.66 -6.66 -21.20
CA THR A 110 6.16 -6.83 -22.58
C THR A 110 7.17 -6.34 -23.62
N PHE A 111 7.97 -5.32 -23.29
CA PHE A 111 9.04 -4.81 -24.16
C PHE A 111 10.08 -5.89 -24.53
N SER A 112 10.46 -6.71 -23.56
CA SER A 112 11.40 -7.84 -23.75
C SER A 112 10.87 -8.91 -24.71
N LYS A 113 9.55 -9.05 -24.85
CA LYS A 113 8.91 -10.03 -25.75
C LYS A 113 8.78 -9.52 -27.18
N SER A 114 8.48 -8.24 -27.39
CA SER A 114 8.14 -7.69 -28.70
C SER A 114 9.35 -7.30 -29.55
N TYR A 115 10.47 -6.91 -28.93
CA TYR A 115 11.62 -6.34 -29.66
C TYR A 115 12.87 -7.24 -29.62
N GLY A 116 12.82 -8.42 -28.99
CA GLY A 116 14.02 -9.21 -28.69
C GLY A 116 14.69 -8.76 -27.39
N VAL A 117 15.68 -9.52 -26.90
CA VAL A 117 16.28 -9.32 -25.58
C VAL A 117 17.24 -8.11 -25.59
N TYR A 118 16.68 -6.90 -25.61
CA TYR A 118 17.41 -5.65 -25.43
C TYR A 118 17.66 -5.42 -23.93
N LEU A 119 18.74 -6.02 -23.41
CA LEU A 119 19.09 -5.97 -21.99
C LEU A 119 19.30 -4.54 -21.48
N GLY A 120 19.87 -3.64 -22.29
CA GLY A 120 20.17 -2.26 -21.88
C GLY A 120 18.94 -1.48 -21.38
N PRO A 121 17.91 -1.28 -22.23
CA PRO A 121 16.67 -0.62 -21.84
C PRO A 121 15.94 -1.29 -20.67
N VAL A 122 15.94 -2.63 -20.63
CA VAL A 122 15.28 -3.39 -19.54
C VAL A 122 15.98 -3.16 -18.20
N MET A 123 17.31 -3.19 -18.17
CA MET A 123 18.10 -2.92 -16.96
C MET A 123 17.95 -1.46 -16.51
N ALA A 124 17.98 -0.50 -17.44
CA ALA A 124 17.72 0.90 -17.13
C ALA A 124 16.31 1.10 -16.55
N GLY A 125 15.31 0.45 -17.14
CA GLY A 125 13.94 0.42 -16.63
C GLY A 125 13.84 -0.16 -15.22
N ALA A 126 14.52 -1.27 -14.94
CA ALA A 126 14.54 -1.86 -13.60
C ALA A 126 15.10 -0.89 -12.54
N VAL A 127 16.16 -0.14 -12.87
CA VAL A 127 16.70 0.90 -11.98
C VAL A 127 15.65 2.00 -11.72
N VAL A 128 14.99 2.49 -12.77
CA VAL A 128 13.92 3.51 -12.63
C VAL A 128 12.75 2.99 -11.81
N GLN A 129 12.35 1.73 -11.98
CA GLN A 129 11.27 1.10 -11.23
C GLN A 129 11.56 1.03 -9.73
N MET A 130 12.84 0.91 -9.33
CA MET A 130 13.25 0.85 -7.93
C MET A 130 13.23 2.23 -7.23
N LEU A 131 13.36 3.33 -7.99
CA LEU A 131 13.50 4.68 -7.42
C LEU A 131 12.35 5.08 -6.46
N PRO A 132 11.06 4.88 -6.79
CA PRO A 132 9.97 5.31 -5.91
C PRO A 132 9.98 4.64 -4.55
N VAL A 133 10.35 3.35 -4.51
CA VAL A 133 10.47 2.59 -3.26
C VAL A 133 11.62 3.13 -2.41
N VAL A 134 12.77 3.46 -3.04
CA VAL A 134 13.91 4.08 -2.35
C VAL A 134 13.55 5.46 -1.78
N VAL A 135 12.86 6.29 -2.57
CA VAL A 135 12.40 7.63 -2.12
C VAL A 135 11.46 7.50 -0.93
N LEU A 136 10.49 6.59 -0.99
CA LEU A 136 9.59 6.34 0.12
C LEU A 136 10.31 5.83 1.35
N PHE A 137 11.25 4.90 1.21
CA PHE A 137 12.06 4.44 2.33
C PHE A 137 12.80 5.61 3.00
N ILE A 138 13.42 6.51 2.22
CA ILE A 138 14.11 7.70 2.75
C ILE A 138 13.17 8.62 3.53
N LEU A 139 11.94 8.82 3.05
CA LEU A 139 10.93 9.64 3.73
C LEU A 139 10.44 8.98 5.02
N PHE A 140 10.20 7.67 5.00
CA PHE A 140 9.57 6.94 6.10
C PHE A 140 10.55 6.34 7.13
N ARG A 141 11.86 6.30 6.85
CA ARG A 141 12.89 5.70 7.73
C ARG A 141 12.86 6.20 9.17
N LYS A 142 12.51 7.49 9.40
CA LYS A 142 12.44 8.07 10.74
C LYS A 142 11.33 7.45 11.60
N TYR A 143 10.21 7.07 10.99
CA TYR A 143 9.09 6.44 11.69
C TYR A 143 9.39 4.99 12.09
N PHE A 144 10.17 4.27 11.28
CA PHE A 144 10.66 2.94 11.63
C PHE A 144 11.54 2.96 12.89
N LEU A 145 12.47 3.92 12.97
CA LEU A 145 13.34 4.09 14.14
C LEU A 145 12.54 4.44 15.41
N GLN A 146 11.49 5.25 15.29
CA GLN A 146 10.61 5.60 16.42
C GLN A 146 9.78 4.41 16.90
N GLY A 147 9.27 3.57 16.00
CA GLY A 147 8.49 2.38 16.36
C GLY A 147 9.30 1.37 17.19
N MET A 148 10.57 1.14 16.85
CA MET A 148 11.44 0.24 17.60
C MET A 148 11.79 0.76 19.00
N SER A 149 11.91 2.08 19.17
CA SER A 149 12.22 2.69 20.47
C SER A 149 11.11 2.54 21.51
N LEU A 150 9.86 2.35 21.06
CA LEU A 150 8.69 2.15 21.94
C LEU A 150 8.56 0.70 22.44
N SER A 151 9.19 -0.26 21.75
CA SER A 151 9.18 -1.69 22.13
C SER A 151 10.23 -2.05 23.18
N LEU A 152 11.14 -1.13 23.53
CA LEU A 152 12.27 -1.34 24.46
C LEU A 152 12.10 -0.61 25.80
N LYS A 153 10.87 -0.21 26.15
CA LYS A 153 10.50 0.29 27.48
C LYS A 153 9.39 -0.55 28.05
#